data_AF-A0A524GZI4-F1
#
_entry.id   AF-A0A524GZI4-F1
#
_cell.length_a   1.000
_cell.length_b   1.000
_cell.length_c   1.000
_cell.angle_alpha   90.00
_cell.angle_beta   90.00
_cell.angle_gamma   90.00
#
_symmetry.space_group_name_H-M   'P 1'
#
loop_
_entity.id
_entity.type
_entity.pdbx_description
1 polymer ?
#
loop_
_entity_poly.entity_id
_entity_poly.type
_entity_poly.pdbx_seq_one_letter_code
_entity_poly.pdbx_strand_id
1 'polypeptide(L)' 'QSFNIREGIQAADVRLPDRMAGRPPHTAGPLAGVVIDVDSLARDYRTAMGWNAQTGVPEEATLKRLGLTELVKTCG' A
#
# COMPACT_ATOMS: atom_id res chain seq x y z
N GLN A 1 6.31 -4.22 6.55
CA GLN A 1 4.84 -4.35 6.47
C GLN A 1 4.24 -4.98 7.72
N SER A 2 4.60 -6.22 8.10
CA SER A 2 4.00 -6.88 9.29
C SER A 2 4.16 -6.08 10.59
N PHE A 3 5.30 -5.42 10.80
CA PHE A 3 5.51 -4.51 11.94
C PHE A 3 4.51 -3.35 11.95
N ASN A 4 4.36 -2.62 10.83
CA ASN A 4 3.43 -1.49 10.73
C ASN A 4 1.99 -1.89 11.08
N ILE A 5 1.56 -3.07 10.60
CA ILE A 5 0.22 -3.61 10.88
C ILE A 5 0.07 -3.93 12.36
N ARG A 6 1.09 -4.53 13.00
CA ARG A 6 1.11 -4.79 14.45
C ARG A 6 0.97 -3.50 15.26
N GLU A 7 1.63 -2.43 14.82
CA GLU A 7 1.53 -1.09 15.45
C GLU A 7 0.25 -0.33 15.05
N GLY A 8 -0.69 -0.98 14.35
CA GLY A 8 -2.00 -0.41 14.02
C GLY A 8 -2.04 0.44 12.75
N ILE A 9 -0.92 0.60 12.02
CA ILE A 9 -0.88 1.35 10.76
C ILE A 9 -1.49 0.47 9.65
N GLN A 10 -2.69 0.83 9.22
CA GLN A 10 -3.43 0.14 8.17
C GLN A 10 -2.97 0.57 6.78
N ALA A 11 -3.19 -0.28 5.77
CA ALA A 11 -2.92 0.11 4.38
C ALA A 11 -3.70 1.35 3.94
N ALA A 12 -4.87 1.59 4.53
CA ALA A 12 -5.69 2.77 4.25
C ALA A 12 -5.11 4.08 4.82
N ASP A 13 -4.17 4.02 5.77
CA ASP A 13 -3.55 5.19 6.39
C ASP A 13 -2.40 5.74 5.55
N VAL A 14 -1.83 4.90 4.68
CA VAL A 14 -0.72 5.27 3.78
C VAL A 14 -1.29 5.84 2.49
N ARG A 15 -1.53 7.15 2.48
CA ARG A 15 -2.10 7.86 1.33
C ARG A 15 -1.17 8.93 0.79
N LEU A 16 -1.16 9.05 -0.54
CA LEU A 16 -0.53 10.20 -1.19
C LEU A 16 -1.40 11.45 -0.95
N PRO A 17 -0.82 12.60 -0.63
CA PRO A 17 -1.58 13.84 -0.50
C PRO A 17 -2.33 14.18 -1.80
N ASP A 18 -3.56 14.66 -1.67
CA ASP A 18 -4.45 14.97 -2.80
C ASP A 18 -3.82 15.90 -3.83
N ARG A 19 -3.05 16.90 -3.37
CA ARG A 19 -2.31 17.81 -4.25
C ARG A 19 -1.33 17.07 -5.17
N MET A 20 -0.63 16.05 -4.67
CA MET A 20 0.30 15.26 -5.48
C MET A 20 -0.43 14.30 -6.42
N ALA A 21 -1.62 13.85 -6.03
CA ALA A 21 -2.48 13.01 -6.86
C ALA A 21 -3.25 13.79 -7.94
N GLY A 22 -3.17 15.14 -7.94
CA GLY A 22 -3.95 15.99 -8.82
C GLY A 22 -5.43 16.00 -8.46
N ARG A 23 -5.78 16.05 -7.17
CA ARG A 23 -7.17 16.11 -6.68
C ARG A 23 -7.39 17.42 -5.89
N PRO A 24 -8.14 18.40 -6.44
CA PRO A 24 -8.58 18.49 -7.83
C PRO A 24 -7.39 18.67 -8.80
N PRO A 25 -7.58 18.40 -10.10
CA PRO A 25 -6.50 18.54 -11.09
C PRO A 25 -5.93 19.95 -11.10
N HIS A 26 -4.64 20.06 -11.40
CA HIS A 26 -4.03 21.37 -11.62
C HIS A 26 -4.66 22.06 -12.82
N THR A 27 -4.80 23.39 -12.76
CA THR A 27 -5.44 24.19 -13.82
C THR A 27 -4.44 24.68 -14.87
N ALA A 28 -3.14 24.62 -14.61
CA ALA A 28 -2.10 25.12 -15.50
C ALA A 28 -0.78 24.34 -15.34
N GLY A 29 0.11 24.51 -16.32
CA GLY A 29 1.41 23.82 -16.39
C GLY A 29 1.34 22.46 -17.08
N PRO A 30 2.48 21.75 -17.18
CA PRO A 30 2.60 20.52 -17.97
C PRO A 30 1.71 19.35 -17.52
N LEU A 31 1.23 19.38 -16.27
CA LEU A 31 0.35 18.36 -15.68
C LEU A 31 -1.08 18.86 -15.48
N ALA A 32 -1.48 19.96 -16.15
CA ALA A 32 -2.84 20.46 -16.07
C ALA A 32 -3.85 19.40 -16.50
N GLY A 33 -4.93 19.23 -15.73
CA GLY A 33 -5.98 18.23 -16.01
C GLY A 33 -5.61 16.78 -15.66
N VAL A 34 -4.39 16.50 -15.20
CA VAL A 34 -3.96 15.13 -14.85
C VAL A 34 -4.36 14.78 -13.42
N VAL A 35 -4.92 13.58 -13.24
CA VAL A 35 -5.22 12.94 -11.95
C VAL A 35 -4.58 11.56 -11.95
N ILE A 36 -3.87 11.22 -10.87
CA ILE A 36 -3.27 9.89 -10.70
C ILE A 36 -4.26 8.98 -9.98
N ASP A 37 -4.52 7.80 -10.55
CA ASP A 37 -5.26 6.73 -9.87
C ASP A 37 -4.35 5.99 -8.88
N VAL A 38 -4.12 6.64 -7.74
CA VAL A 38 -3.28 6.12 -6.64
C VAL A 38 -3.88 4.86 -6.02
N ASP A 39 -5.22 4.73 -6.02
CA ASP A 39 -5.90 3.59 -5.38
C ASP A 39 -5.63 2.30 -6.16
N SER A 40 -5.75 2.34 -7.49
CA SER A 40 -5.38 1.19 -8.33
C SER A 40 -3.89 0.88 -8.23
N LEU A 41 -3.02 1.88 -8.32
CA LEU A 41 -1.58 1.70 -8.18
C LEU A 41 -1.20 1.01 -6.86
N ALA A 42 -1.83 1.41 -5.75
CA ALA A 42 -1.56 0.83 -4.44
C ALA A 42 -2.05 -0.63 -4.34
N ARG A 43 -3.21 -0.97 -4.92
CA ARG A 43 -3.71 -2.36 -4.97
C ARG A 43 -2.79 -3.25 -5.79
N ASP A 44 -2.38 -2.79 -6.97
CA ASP A 44 -1.52 -3.56 -7.87
C ASP A 44 -0.14 -3.78 -7.25
N TYR A 45 0.41 -2.75 -6.61
CA TYR A 45 1.66 -2.86 -5.87
C TYR A 45 1.57 -3.92 -4.75
N ARG A 46 0.52 -3.88 -3.92
CA ARG A 46 0.34 -4.87 -2.85
C ARG A 46 0.23 -6.29 -3.40
N THR A 47 -0.52 -6.46 -4.48
CA THR A 47 -0.66 -7.75 -5.18
C THR A 47 0.69 -8.26 -5.67
N ALA A 48 1.48 -7.40 -6.34
CA ALA A 48 2.81 -7.73 -6.85
C ALA A 48 3.80 -8.10 -5.73
N MET A 49 3.68 -7.48 -4.55
CA MET A 49 4.48 -7.80 -3.37
C MET A 49 4.05 -9.10 -2.67
N GLY A 50 2.96 -9.74 -3.13
CA GLY A 50 2.38 -10.92 -2.51
C GLY A 50 1.69 -10.61 -1.19
N TRP A 51 1.03 -9.45 -1.11
CA TRP A 51 0.21 -9.01 0.01
C TRP A 51 -1.24 -8.94 -0.42
N ASN A 52 -2.16 -9.00 0.53
CA ASN A 52 -3.58 -8.78 0.29
C ASN A 52 -3.81 -7.37 -0.27
N ALA A 53 -4.51 -7.27 -1.40
CA ALA A 53 -4.68 -6.02 -2.13
C ALA A 53 -5.49 -4.95 -1.37
N GLN A 54 -6.34 -5.35 -0.43
CA GLN A 54 -7.17 -4.45 0.36
C GLN A 54 -6.50 -4.11 1.70
N THR A 55 -6.06 -5.13 2.45
CA THR A 55 -5.57 -4.94 3.83
C THR A 55 -4.08 -4.62 3.90
N GLY A 56 -3.31 -4.97 2.86
CA GLY A 56 -1.86 -4.88 2.86
C GLY A 56 -1.16 -5.88 3.79
N VAL A 57 -1.88 -6.87 4.30
CA VAL A 57 -1.30 -7.98 5.07
C VAL A 57 -0.51 -8.89 4.12
N PRO A 58 0.78 -9.17 4.39
CA PRO A 58 1.52 -10.14 3.59
C PRO A 58 0.87 -11.52 3.62
N GLU A 59 0.72 -12.16 2.46
CA GLU A 59 0.12 -13.49 2.37
C GLU A 59 1.00 -14.54 3.07
N GLU A 60 0.40 -15.60 3.59
CA GLU A 60 1.13 -16.68 4.27
C GLU A 60 2.21 -17.29 3.37
N ALA A 61 1.90 -17.49 2.09
CA ALA A 61 2.85 -17.99 1.10
C ALA A 61 4.08 -17.06 0.96
N THR A 62 3.86 -15.74 1.02
CA THR A 62 4.93 -14.74 0.97
C THR A 62 5.78 -14.79 2.24
N LEU A 63 5.15 -14.87 3.42
CA LEU A 63 5.87 -15.00 4.69
C LEU A 63 6.73 -16.26 4.73
N LYS A 64 6.18 -17.39 4.27
CA LYS A 64 6.90 -18.68 4.19
C LYS A 64 8.08 -18.59 3.23
N ARG A 65 7.87 -18.05 2.02
CA ARG A 65 8.92 -17.87 1.00
C ARG A 65 10.07 -16.99 1.51
N LEU A 66 9.78 -16.00 2.34
CA LEU A 66 10.77 -15.08 2.91
C LEU A 66 11.36 -15.56 4.26
N GLY A 67 10.92 -16.70 4.79
CA GLY A 67 11.40 -17.21 6.08
C GLY A 67 10.93 -16.40 7.30
N LEU A 68 9.82 -15.66 7.18
CA LEU A 68 9.32 -14.75 8.22
C LEU A 68 8.17 -15.31 9.05
N THR A 69 7.71 -16.54 8.76
CA THR A 69 6.54 -17.15 9.41
C THR A 69 6.63 -17.15 10.94
N GLU A 70 7.77 -17.55 11.51
CA GLU A 70 7.94 -17.65 12.97
C GLU A 70 8.05 -16.27 13.65
N LEU A 71 8.62 -15.29 12.95
CA LEU A 71 8.70 -13.91 13.42
C LEU A 71 7.30 -13.32 13.62
N VAL A 72 6.40 -13.55 12.66
CA VAL A 72 5.03 -13.04 12.73
C VAL A 72 4.22 -13.73 13.83
N LYS A 73 4.40 -15.05 14.03
CA LYS A 73 3.72 -15.80 15.11
C LYS A 73 4.12 -15.35 16.52
N THR A 74 5.38 -14.96 16.71
CA THR A 74 5.92 -14.58 18.03
C THR A 74 5.52 -13.14 18.41
N CYS A 75 5.16 -12.32 17.42
CA CYS A 75 4.85 -10.90 17.59
C CYS A 75 3.36 -10.56 17.46
N GLY A 76 2.50 -11.54 17.19
CA GLY A 76 1.04 -11.38 17.14
C GLY A 76 0.38 -11.88 18.41
#